data_AF-X1AFN7-F1
#
_entry.id   AF-X1AFN7-F1
#
_cell.length_a   1.000
_cell.length_b   1.000
_cell.length_c   1.000
_cell.angle_alpha   90.00
_cell.angle_beta   90.00
_cell.angle_gamma   90.00
#
_symmetry.space_group_name_H-M   'P 1'
#
loop_
_entity.id
_entity.type
_entity.pdbx_description
1 polymer ?
#
loop_
_entity_poly.entity_id
_entity_poly.type
_entity_poly.pdbx_seq_one_letter_code
_entity_poly.pdbx_strand_id
1 'polypeptide(L)' 'KILGVANVVEAMSSYKSYRPAHSINESLAEISKNKNILFDPEVVDACLRLFKEKGFKFK' A
#
# COMPACT_ATOMS: atom_id res chain seq x y z
N LYS A 1 -1.11 3.47 13.60
CA LYS A 1 -1.79 4.05 12.39
C LYS A 1 -0.94 3.83 11.13
N ILE A 2 0.32 4.27 11.09
CA ILE A 2 1.21 4.09 9.92
C ILE A 2 1.59 2.64 9.65
N LEU A 3 1.98 1.90 10.70
CA LEU A 3 2.40 0.50 10.59
C LEU A 3 1.32 -0.41 9.97
N GLY A 4 0.04 -0.13 10.23
CA GLY A 4 -1.07 -0.91 9.70
C GLY A 4 -1.19 -0.80 8.18
N VAL A 5 -1.09 0.41 7.62
CA VAL A 5 -1.09 0.63 6.17
C VAL A 5 0.16 0.02 5.54
N ALA A 6 1.32 0.20 6.15
CA ALA A 6 2.58 -0.39 5.67
C ALA A 6 2.52 -1.93 5.64
N ASN A 7 2.02 -2.56 6.70
CA ASN A 7 1.87 -4.01 6.80
C ASN A 7 0.89 -4.57 5.75
N VAL A 8 -0.20 -3.85 5.46
CA VAL A 8 -1.14 -4.26 4.40
C VAL A 8 -0.50 -4.17 3.03
N VAL A 9 0.15 -3.06 2.71
CA VAL A 9 0.84 -2.87 1.42
C VAL A 9 1.94 -3.92 1.23
N GLU A 10 2.71 -4.21 2.27
CA GLU A 10 3.72 -5.28 2.26
C GLU A 10 3.08 -6.66 2.05
N ALA A 11 2.02 -6.98 2.79
CA ALA A 11 1.33 -8.26 2.69
C ALA A 11 0.66 -8.48 1.31
N MET A 12 0.22 -7.41 0.64
CA MET A 12 -0.33 -7.46 -0.71
C MET A 12 0.75 -7.60 -1.78
N SER A 13 1.90 -6.97 -1.56
CA SER A 13 3.05 -6.98 -2.48
C SER A 13 3.95 -8.20 -2.29
N SER A 14 3.70 -9.00 -1.26
CA SER A 14 4.44 -10.22 -0.97
C SER A 14 3.85 -11.42 -1.71
N TYR A 15 4.73 -12.25 -2.28
CA TYR A 15 4.32 -13.51 -2.90
C TYR A 15 3.87 -14.50 -1.81
N LYS A 16 2.70 -15.11 -1.98
CA LYS A 16 2.23 -16.22 -1.13
C LYS A 16 2.08 -17.47 -2.00
N SER A 17 2.30 -18.65 -1.42
CA SER A 17 2.30 -19.95 -2.14
C SER A 17 1.07 -20.20 -3.01
N TYR A 18 -0.05 -19.51 -2.77
CA TYR A 18 -1.32 -19.63 -3.49
C TYR A 18 -1.81 -18.33 -4.14
N ARG A 19 -1.07 -17.21 -4.01
CA ARG A 19 -1.48 -15.90 -4.52
C ARG A 19 -0.26 -15.15 -5.07
N PRO A 20 -0.24 -14.79 -6.36
CA PRO A 20 0.81 -13.94 -6.89
C PRO A 20 0.81 -12.59 -6.17
N ALA A 21 2.01 -12.06 -5.94
CA ALA A 21 2.19 -10.71 -5.41
C ALA A 21 1.41 -9.71 -6.28
N HIS A 22 0.65 -8.84 -5.65
CA HIS A 22 -0.01 -7.75 -6.37
C HIS A 22 1.02 -6.70 -6.75
N SER A 23 0.79 -6.05 -7.89
CA SER A 23 1.63 -4.93 -8.27
C SER A 23 1.49 -3.81 -7.23
N ILE A 24 2.56 -3.03 -7.01
CA ILE A 24 2.51 -1.88 -6.11
C ILE A 24 1.36 -0.94 -6.47
N ASN A 25 1.10 -0.71 -7.76
CA ASN A 25 -0.01 0.11 -8.21
C ASN A 25 -1.38 -0.44 -7.80
N GLU A 26 -1.55 -1.77 -7.79
CA GLU A 26 -2.80 -2.41 -7.36
C GLU A 26 -2.97 -2.27 -5.84
N SER A 27 -1.91 -2.50 -5.07
CA SER A 27 -1.91 -2.31 -3.62
C SER A 27 -2.22 -0.85 -3.23
N LEU A 28 -1.64 0.12 -3.96
CA LEU A 28 -1.91 1.54 -3.76
C LEU A 28 -3.34 1.94 -4.14
N ALA A 29 -3.90 1.35 -5.19
CA ALA A 29 -5.30 1.56 -5.57
C ALA A 29 -6.26 1.03 -4.50
N GLU A 30 -5.96 -0.14 -3.92
CA GLU A 30 -6.77 -0.76 -2.86
C GLU A 30 -6.79 0.08 -1.58
N ILE A 31 -5.63 0.53 -1.08
CA ILE A 31 -5.57 1.40 0.10
C ILE A 31 -6.21 2.77 -0.17
N SER A 32 -6.13 3.27 -1.41
CA SER A 32 -6.77 4.52 -1.81
C SER A 32 -8.29 4.39 -1.89
N LYS A 33 -8.81 3.23 -2.30
CA LYS A 33 -10.25 2.97 -2.34
C LYS A 33 -10.85 2.85 -0.95
N ASN A 34 -10.09 2.28 0.00
CA ASN A 34 -10.48 2.11 1.39
C ASN A 34 -10.02 3.26 2.31
N LYS A 35 -9.46 4.33 1.73
CA LYS A 35 -9.06 5.53 2.49
C LYS A 35 -10.30 6.15 3.13
N ASN A 36 -10.18 6.60 4.37
CA ASN A 36 -11.28 7.17 5.17
C ASN A 36 -12.31 6.14 5.70
N ILE A 37 -12.23 4.86 5.31
CA ILE A 37 -13.10 3.79 5.83
C ILE A 37 -12.32 2.90 6.79
N LEU A 38 -11.27 2.24 6.27
CA LEU A 38 -10.43 1.30 7.02
C LEU A 38 -9.09 1.93 7.41
N PHE A 39 -8.66 2.92 6.64
CA PHE A 39 -7.36 3.56 6.78
C PHE A 39 -7.50 5.05 6.99
N ASP A 40 -6.59 5.59 7.79
CA ASP A 40 -6.50 7.02 8.02
C ASP A 40 -6.07 7.73 6.72
N PRO A 41 -6.83 8.74 6.27
CA PRO A 41 -6.58 9.39 4.98
C PRO A 41 -5.22 10.08 4.93
N GLU A 42 -4.71 10.60 6.04
CA GLU A 42 -3.40 11.28 6.07
C GLU A 42 -2.26 10.28 5.86
N VAL A 43 -2.39 9.08 6.44
CA VAL A 43 -1.40 8.00 6.27
C VAL A 43 -1.41 7.46 4.84
N VAL A 44 -2.59 7.30 4.24
CA VAL A 44 -2.71 6.84 2.85
C VAL A 44 -2.14 7.89 1.88
N ASP A 45 -2.41 9.18 2.11
CA ASP A 45 -1.87 10.25 1.27
C ASP A 45 -0.33 10.32 1.38
N ALA A 46 0.21 10.22 2.59
CA ALA A 46 1.65 10.16 2.81
C ALA A 46 2.30 8.95 2.11
N CYS A 47 1.64 7.79 2.14
CA CYS A 47 2.10 6.59 1.44
C CYS A 47 2.10 6.81 -0.09
N LEU A 48 1.00 7.31 -0.65
CA LEU A 48 0.89 7.62 -2.09
C LEU A 48 1.94 8.62 -2.55
N ARG A 49 2.20 9.68 -1.77
CA ARG A 49 3.27 10.64 -2.01
C ARG A 49 4.64 9.98 -2.00
N LEU A 50 4.91 9.06 -1.08
CA LEU A 50 6.18 8.34 -1.01
C LEU A 50 6.46 7.55 -2.31
N PHE A 51 5.47 6.82 -2.82
CA PHE A 51 5.62 6.03 -4.05
C PHE A 51 5.67 6.91 -5.31
N LYS A 52 4.90 8.01 -5.36
CA LYS A 52 4.86 8.91 -6.53
C LYS A 52 6.05 9.87 -6.60
N GLU A 53 6.43 10.48 -5.49
CA GLU A 53 7.43 11.56 -5.46
C GLU A 53 8.84 11.04 -5.18
N LYS A 54 8.99 10.05 -4.29
CA LYS A 54 10.31 9.49 -3.95
C LYS A 54 10.68 8.26 -4.78
N GLY A 55 9.79 7.78 -5.65
CA GLY A 55 10.04 6.63 -6.51
C GLY A 55 10.35 5.35 -5.75
N PHE A 56 9.79 5.19 -4.54
CA PHE A 56 10.02 4.01 -3.72
C PHE A 56 9.59 2.74 -4.45
N LYS A 57 10.48 1.75 -4.49
CA LYS A 57 10.22 0.42 -5.06
C LYS A 57 10.63 -0.62 -4.03
N PHE A 58 9.78 -1.62 -3.81
CA PHE A 58 10.20 -2.82 -3.11
C PHE A 58 11.21 -3.56 -4.00
N LYS A 59 12.36 -3.88 -3.43
CA LYS A 59 13.45 -4.62 -4.09
C LYS A 59 13.37 -6.09 -3.72
#